data_AF-A0A8T5FA01-F1
#
_entry.id   AF-A0A8T5FA01-F1
#
_cell.length_a   1.000
_cell.length_b   1.000
_cell.length_c   1.000
_cell.angle_alpha   90.00
_cell.angle_beta   90.00
_cell.angle_gamma   90.00
#
_symmetry.space_group_name_H-M   'P 1'
#
loop_
_entity.id
_entity.type
_entity.pdbx_description
1 polymer ?
#
loop_
_entity_poly.entity_id
_entity_poly.type
_entity_poly.pdbx_seq_one_letter_code
_entity_poly.pdbx_strand_id
1 'polypeptide(L)'
;ILLKPIGNYNSIVYLNGKRYKKMHAKEYYEKFVNHTGIDVAVKSLKTLQKNYDLVILEGAGSPAEINLQKFDIANMKIAHKANASVLLVSDIDKGGSFASLVGTMALIEKKYQKLVKGFIFNKFRGDLDVLKPGFQKLKNITKIPVLGTIPLIPLDLPEEDSLNVIPKDIQWTKKNISKIDDELNKLAKTVKSNIDIKSIEKMLQ
;
A
#
# COMPACT_ATOMS: atom_id res chain seq x y z
N ILE A 1 -9.45 5.32 -9.56
CA ILE A 1 -10.63 4.57 -10.06
C ILE A 1 -11.29 3.96 -8.84
N LEU A 2 -12.61 4.07 -8.69
CA LEU A 2 -13.31 3.47 -7.56
C LEU A 2 -14.30 2.43 -8.07
N LEU A 3 -14.30 1.25 -7.44
CA LEU A 3 -15.26 0.18 -7.69
C LEU A 3 -16.24 0.13 -6.52
N LYS A 4 -17.51 0.47 -6.78
CA LYS A 4 -18.58 0.26 -5.80
C LYS A 4 -19.27 -1.07 -6.10
N PRO A 5 -19.09 -2.11 -5.27
CA PRO A 5 -19.73 -3.40 -5.49
C PRO A 5 -21.25 -3.27 -5.37
N ILE A 6 -21.98 -3.95 -6.26
CA ILE A 6 -23.46 -4.00 -6.26
C ILE A 6 -24.01 -5.43 -6.35
N GLY A 7 -23.17 -6.43 -6.05
CA GLY A 7 -23.51 -7.85 -6.10
C GLY A 7 -23.41 -8.47 -7.49
N ASN A 8 -23.53 -9.81 -7.56
CA ASN A 8 -23.53 -10.60 -8.80
C ASN A 8 -22.37 -10.26 -9.74
N TYR A 9 -21.15 -10.18 -9.20
CA TYR A 9 -19.93 -9.82 -9.95
C TYR A 9 -20.01 -8.46 -10.69
N ASN A 10 -20.90 -7.56 -10.29
CA ASN A 10 -21.02 -6.23 -10.87
C ASN A 10 -20.52 -5.15 -9.91
N SER A 11 -19.95 -4.10 -10.50
CA SER A 11 -19.58 -2.86 -9.80
C SER A 11 -20.03 -1.64 -10.59
N ILE A 12 -20.40 -0.57 -9.89
CA ILE A 12 -20.45 0.77 -10.49
C ILE A 12 -19.04 1.32 -10.46
N VAL A 13 -18.50 1.60 -11.65
CA VAL A 13 -17.16 2.18 -11.82
C VAL A 13 -17.27 3.71 -11.75
N TYR A 14 -16.42 4.33 -10.95
CA TYR A 14 -16.25 5.78 -10.88
C TYR A 14 -14.85 6.18 -11.33
N LEU A 15 -14.78 7.22 -12.16
CA LEU A 15 -13.55 7.81 -12.67
C LEU A 15 -13.50 9.27 -12.23
N ASN A 16 -12.44 9.66 -11.52
CA ASN A 16 -12.22 11.02 -11.04
C ASN A 16 -13.47 11.61 -10.32
N GLY A 17 -14.06 10.83 -9.41
CA GLY A 17 -15.24 11.21 -8.63
C GLY A 17 -16.58 11.15 -9.38
N LYS A 18 -16.59 10.87 -10.69
CA LYS A 18 -17.83 10.81 -11.50
C LYS A 18 -18.21 9.38 -11.83
N ARG A 19 -19.51 9.07 -11.78
CA ARG A 19 -20.05 7.78 -12.22
C ARG A 19 -19.72 7.58 -13.69
N TYR A 20 -19.08 6.45 -14.02
CA TYR A 20 -18.74 6.09 -15.39
C TYR A 20 -19.77 5.13 -15.97
N LYS A 21 -19.78 3.87 -15.51
CA LYS A 21 -20.81 2.89 -15.87
C LYS A 21 -20.83 1.70 -14.91
N LYS A 22 -21.91 0.92 -14.96
CA LYS A 22 -21.96 -0.42 -14.36
C LYS A 22 -21.15 -1.38 -15.24
N MET A 23 -20.31 -2.21 -14.64
CA MET A 23 -19.56 -3.25 -15.35
C MET A 23 -19.64 -4.57 -14.59
N HIS A 24 -19.72 -5.66 -15.35
CA HIS A 24 -19.42 -7.00 -14.83
C HIS A 24 -17.90 -7.16 -14.66
N ALA A 25 -17.44 -7.95 -13.68
CA ALA A 25 -16.02 -8.14 -13.39
C ALA A 25 -15.21 -8.58 -14.62
N LYS A 26 -15.77 -9.50 -15.42
CA LYS A 26 -15.17 -9.94 -16.69
C LYS A 26 -14.94 -8.77 -17.67
N GLU A 27 -15.95 -7.93 -17.86
CA GLU A 27 -15.85 -6.75 -18.73
C GLU A 27 -14.81 -5.75 -18.19
N TYR A 28 -14.81 -5.52 -16.87
CA TYR A 28 -13.85 -4.65 -16.21
C TYR A 28 -12.41 -5.09 -16.48
N TYR A 29 -12.10 -6.35 -16.21
CA TYR A 29 -10.75 -6.86 -16.38
C TYR A 29 -10.34 -6.97 -17.86
N GLU A 30 -11.16 -7.58 -18.70
CA GLU A 30 -10.78 -7.88 -20.08
C GLU A 30 -10.77 -6.65 -21.00
N LYS A 31 -11.72 -5.72 -20.81
CA LYS A 31 -11.92 -4.60 -21.74
C LYS A 31 -11.50 -3.26 -21.17
N PHE A 32 -11.68 -3.03 -19.87
CA PHE A 32 -11.47 -1.70 -19.30
C PHE A 32 -10.06 -1.50 -18.73
N VAL A 33 -9.57 -2.40 -17.87
CA VAL A 33 -8.35 -2.17 -17.06
C VAL A 33 -7.11 -1.85 -17.89
N ASN A 34 -6.80 -2.67 -18.89
CA ASN A 34 -5.59 -2.51 -19.70
C ASN A 34 -5.73 -1.51 -20.85
N HIS A 35 -6.89 -0.84 -20.97
CA HIS A 35 -7.16 0.22 -21.93
C HIS A 35 -7.49 1.51 -21.16
N THR A 36 -8.77 1.89 -21.12
CA THR A 36 -9.25 3.11 -20.46
C THR A 36 -8.81 3.21 -18.98
N GLY A 37 -8.77 2.10 -18.26
CA GLY A 37 -8.42 2.08 -16.83
C GLY A 37 -7.01 2.60 -16.58
N ILE A 38 -6.00 1.99 -17.20
CA ILE A 38 -4.61 2.41 -17.03
C ILE A 38 -4.37 3.83 -17.57
N ASP A 39 -5.01 4.22 -18.67
CA ASP A 39 -4.86 5.57 -19.24
C ASP A 39 -5.38 6.64 -18.29
N VAL A 40 -6.54 6.41 -17.68
CA VAL A 40 -7.11 7.30 -16.67
C VAL A 40 -6.20 7.37 -15.44
N ALA A 41 -5.69 6.25 -14.95
CA ALA A 41 -4.79 6.21 -13.80
C ALA A 41 -3.49 6.99 -14.07
N VAL A 42 -2.86 6.77 -15.24
CA VAL A 42 -1.63 7.47 -15.65
C VAL A 42 -1.87 8.96 -15.84
N LYS A 43 -3.01 9.36 -16.42
CA LYS A 43 -3.36 10.79 -16.55
C LYS A 43 -3.52 11.46 -15.19
N SER A 44 -4.18 10.81 -14.23
CA SER A 44 -4.32 11.32 -12.87
C SER A 44 -2.95 11.40 -12.18
N LEU A 45 -2.11 10.36 -12.29
CA LEU A 45 -0.75 10.36 -11.77
C LEU A 45 0.08 11.54 -12.31
N LYS A 46 0.10 11.74 -13.63
CA LYS A 46 0.83 12.86 -14.25
C LYS A 46 0.33 14.22 -13.77
N THR A 47 -0.97 14.34 -13.50
CA THR A 47 -1.56 15.57 -12.97
C THR A 47 -1.07 15.83 -11.55
N LEU A 48 -1.00 14.80 -10.70
CA LEU A 48 -0.45 14.91 -9.35
C LEU A 48 1.05 15.27 -9.42
N GLN A 49 1.84 14.57 -10.23
CA GLN A 49 3.27 14.82 -10.40
C GLN A 49 3.58 16.23 -10.93
N LYS A 50 2.67 16.85 -11.69
CA LYS A 50 2.82 18.23 -12.15
C LYS A 50 2.56 19.26 -11.05
N ASN A 51 1.66 18.94 -10.12
CA ASN A 51 1.13 19.90 -9.16
C ASN A 51 1.70 19.76 -7.75
N TYR A 52 2.43 18.67 -7.47
CA TYR A 52 2.96 18.35 -6.14
C TYR A 52 4.39 17.85 -6.24
N ASP A 53 5.22 18.26 -5.27
CA ASP A 53 6.63 17.85 -5.18
C ASP A 53 6.79 16.38 -4.79
N LEU A 54 5.82 15.84 -4.03
CA LEU A 54 5.81 14.47 -3.55
C LEU A 54 4.45 13.82 -3.85
N VAL A 55 4.49 12.67 -4.53
CA VAL A 55 3.33 11.83 -4.78
C VAL A 55 3.56 10.47 -4.14
N ILE A 56 2.75 10.13 -3.14
CA ILE A 56 2.77 8.82 -2.49
C ILE A 56 1.72 7.93 -3.15
N LEU A 57 2.13 6.75 -3.59
CA LEU A 57 1.25 5.74 -4.16
C LEU A 57 1.02 4.63 -3.13
N GLU A 58 -0.18 4.60 -2.56
CA GLU A 58 -0.65 3.49 -1.75
C GLU A 58 -1.25 2.41 -2.66
N GLY A 59 -0.78 1.18 -2.50
CA GLY A 59 -1.32 0.01 -3.19
C GLY A 59 -2.64 -0.46 -2.60
N ALA A 60 -3.33 -1.36 -3.31
CA ALA A 60 -4.51 -2.04 -2.81
C ALA A 60 -4.17 -3.51 -2.54
N GLY A 61 -4.17 -3.90 -1.26
CA GLY A 61 -3.89 -5.27 -0.85
C GLY A 61 -2.45 -5.70 -1.16
N SER A 62 -2.28 -6.90 -1.73
CA SER A 62 -0.97 -7.45 -2.06
C SER A 62 -0.62 -7.24 -3.54
N PRO A 63 0.62 -6.85 -3.88
CA PRO A 63 1.07 -6.78 -5.27
C PRO A 63 1.25 -8.16 -5.93
N ALA A 64 1.05 -9.26 -5.18
CA ALA A 64 1.23 -10.63 -5.63
C ALA A 64 -0.10 -11.38 -5.86
N GLU A 65 -1.14 -10.69 -6.32
CA GLU A 65 -2.36 -11.35 -6.80
C GLU A 65 -2.11 -12.05 -8.15
N ILE A 66 -1.51 -13.25 -8.10
CA ILE A 66 -1.01 -13.99 -9.27
C ILE A 66 -2.05 -14.16 -10.39
N ASN A 67 -3.32 -14.31 -10.02
CA ASN A 67 -4.42 -14.53 -10.98
C ASN A 67 -4.87 -13.22 -11.67
N LEU A 68 -4.59 -12.06 -11.06
CA LEU A 68 -5.02 -10.74 -11.51
C LEU A 68 -3.86 -9.81 -11.82
N GLN A 69 -2.61 -10.26 -11.73
CA GLN A 69 -1.41 -9.45 -11.94
C GLN A 69 -1.41 -8.72 -13.30
N LYS A 70 -1.91 -9.37 -14.37
CA LYS A 70 -2.07 -8.74 -15.68
C LYS A 70 -3.14 -7.65 -15.74
N PHE A 71 -3.84 -7.39 -14.64
CA PHE A 71 -4.86 -6.37 -14.47
C PHE A 71 -4.61 -5.50 -13.23
N ASP A 72 -3.53 -5.75 -12.48
CA ASP A 72 -3.24 -5.00 -11.27
C ASP A 72 -2.67 -3.61 -11.58
N ILE A 73 -3.57 -2.66 -11.78
CA ILE A 73 -3.27 -1.24 -12.00
C ILE A 73 -3.29 -0.43 -10.69
N ALA A 74 -3.50 -1.09 -9.55
CA ALA A 74 -3.49 -0.46 -8.23
C ALA A 74 -2.12 -0.56 -7.56
N ASN A 75 -1.33 -1.61 -7.85
CA ASN A 75 -0.01 -1.82 -7.25
C ASN A 75 1.14 -1.61 -8.28
N MET A 76 1.77 -2.70 -8.73
CA MET A 76 3.09 -2.62 -9.37
C MET A 76 3.06 -2.04 -10.78
N LYS A 77 1.95 -2.14 -11.52
CA LYS A 77 1.87 -1.52 -12.85
C LYS A 77 1.91 0.00 -12.78
N ILE A 78 1.15 0.61 -11.86
CA ILE A 78 1.14 2.06 -11.73
C ILE A 78 2.46 2.55 -11.12
N ALA A 79 3.04 1.80 -10.17
CA ALA A 79 4.39 2.07 -9.67
C ALA A 79 5.44 2.05 -10.78
N HIS A 80 5.38 1.07 -11.69
CA HIS A 80 6.26 1.00 -12.85
C HIS A 80 6.05 2.15 -13.84
N LYS A 81 4.81 2.58 -14.07
CA LYS A 81 4.51 3.76 -14.91
C LYS A 81 5.02 5.06 -14.27
N ALA A 82 5.05 5.12 -12.94
CA ALA A 82 5.60 6.23 -12.18
C ALA A 82 7.13 6.19 -12.05
N ASN A 83 7.78 5.06 -12.41
CA ASN A 83 9.16 4.75 -12.01
C ASN A 83 9.38 4.92 -10.48
N ALA A 84 8.37 4.55 -9.70
CA ALA A 84 8.38 4.76 -8.26
C ALA A 84 9.25 3.71 -7.54
N SER A 85 10.00 4.18 -6.53
CA SER A 85 10.57 3.32 -5.51
C SER A 85 9.45 2.73 -4.64
N VAL A 86 9.44 1.42 -4.44
CA VAL A 86 8.39 0.70 -3.72
C VAL A 86 8.91 0.18 -2.39
N LEU A 87 8.12 0.39 -1.33
CA LEU A 87 8.34 -0.23 -0.02
C LEU A 87 7.25 -1.28 0.20
N LEU A 88 7.64 -2.47 0.65
CA LEU A 88 6.69 -3.51 1.04
C LEU A 88 6.56 -3.54 2.57
N VAL A 89 5.35 -3.29 3.05
CA VAL A 89 5.02 -3.29 4.48
C VAL A 89 4.35 -4.62 4.83
N SER A 90 4.83 -5.31 5.85
CA SER A 90 4.29 -6.59 6.30
C SER A 90 3.83 -6.51 7.77
N ASP A 91 2.62 -6.98 8.04
CA ASP A 91 2.09 -7.15 9.40
C ASP A 91 2.77 -8.37 10.05
N ILE A 92 3.64 -8.14 11.05
CA ILE A 92 4.35 -9.22 11.74
C ILE A 92 3.53 -9.84 12.87
N ASP A 93 2.51 -9.15 13.38
CA ASP A 93 1.68 -9.63 14.50
C ASP A 93 0.91 -10.89 14.11
N LYS A 94 0.53 -11.00 12.83
CA LYS A 94 -0.17 -12.17 12.26
C LYS A 94 0.74 -13.38 12.02
N GLY A 95 2.06 -13.24 12.19
CA GLY A 95 3.03 -14.26 11.82
C GLY A 95 3.23 -14.42 10.30
N GLY A 96 4.24 -15.19 9.91
CA GLY A 96 4.51 -15.50 8.49
C GLY A 96 5.05 -14.35 7.64
N SER A 97 5.34 -13.19 8.21
CA SER A 97 5.79 -11.97 7.51
C SER A 97 7.00 -12.20 6.59
N PHE A 98 8.03 -12.90 7.06
CA PHE A 98 9.21 -13.24 6.24
C PHE A 98 8.85 -14.08 5.01
N ALA A 99 8.03 -15.13 5.20
CA ALA A 99 7.60 -15.99 4.11
C ALA A 99 6.71 -15.23 3.12
N SER A 100 5.83 -14.36 3.61
CA SER A 100 4.98 -13.50 2.79
C SER A 100 5.79 -12.53 1.94
N LEU A 101 6.81 -11.88 2.50
CA LEU A 101 7.69 -10.98 1.75
C LEU A 101 8.52 -11.74 0.70
N VAL A 102 9.10 -12.88 1.06
CA VAL A 102 9.85 -13.72 0.10
C VAL A 102 8.93 -14.23 -1.00
N GLY A 103 7.74 -14.72 -0.66
CA GLY A 103 6.73 -15.18 -1.61
C GLY A 103 6.29 -14.06 -2.54
N THR A 104 6.01 -12.88 -2.01
CA THR A 104 5.68 -11.68 -2.81
C THR A 104 6.78 -11.38 -3.82
N MET A 105 8.04 -11.32 -3.37
CA MET A 105 9.18 -11.07 -4.26
C MET A 105 9.35 -12.16 -5.33
N ALA A 106 9.09 -13.43 -4.98
CA ALA A 106 9.18 -14.55 -5.92
C ALA A 106 8.05 -14.54 -6.98
N LEU A 107 6.86 -14.03 -6.62
CA LEU A 107 5.66 -14.07 -7.46
C LEU A 107 5.49 -12.83 -8.35
N ILE A 108 6.05 -11.68 -7.98
CA ILE A 108 5.98 -10.48 -8.83
C ILE A 108 6.97 -10.55 -9.99
N GLU A 109 6.60 -10.01 -11.16
CA GLU A 109 7.49 -9.97 -12.34
C GLU A 109 8.83 -9.29 -12.03
N LYS A 110 9.93 -9.78 -12.64
CA LYS A 110 11.30 -9.24 -12.42
C LYS A 110 11.42 -7.73 -12.61
N LYS A 111 10.66 -7.14 -13.55
CA LYS A 111 10.64 -5.69 -13.79
C LYS A 111 10.09 -4.90 -12.58
N TYR A 112 9.17 -5.49 -11.83
CA TYR A 112 8.59 -4.93 -10.62
C TYR A 112 9.48 -5.18 -9.41
N GLN A 113 10.15 -6.33 -9.32
CA GLN A 113 11.12 -6.61 -8.25
C GLN A 113 12.19 -5.52 -8.14
N LYS A 114 12.65 -4.98 -9.28
CA LYS A 114 13.65 -3.89 -9.33
C LYS A 114 13.18 -2.57 -8.70
N LEU A 115 11.87 -2.36 -8.63
CA LEU A 115 11.27 -1.17 -8.02
C LEU A 115 11.25 -1.27 -6.50
N VAL A 116 11.23 -2.49 -5.93
CA VAL A 116 11.19 -2.68 -4.48
C VAL A 116 12.55 -2.32 -3.88
N LYS A 117 12.57 -1.31 -3.00
CA LYS A 117 13.79 -0.76 -2.39
C LYS A 117 13.91 -1.05 -0.91
N GLY A 118 12.85 -1.53 -0.26
CA GLY A 118 12.91 -1.86 1.16
C GLY A 118 11.70 -2.59 1.70
N PHE A 119 11.92 -3.25 2.83
CA PHE A 119 10.87 -3.86 3.64
C PHE A 119 10.66 -3.09 4.93
N ILE A 120 9.41 -3.01 5.38
CA ILE A 120 9.04 -2.51 6.70
C ILE A 120 8.21 -3.58 7.40
N PHE A 121 8.59 -3.93 8.63
CA PHE A 121 7.75 -4.77 9.49
C PHE A 121 6.88 -3.85 10.34
N ASN A 122 5.57 -4.05 10.31
CA ASN A 122 4.61 -3.27 11.09
C ASN A 122 3.99 -4.13 12.19
N LYS A 123 3.54 -3.50 13.28
CA LYS A 123 2.90 -4.12 14.45
C LYS A 123 3.81 -5.08 15.21
N PHE A 124 5.09 -4.75 15.34
CA PHE A 124 6.03 -5.60 16.07
C PHE A 124 5.83 -5.57 17.59
N ARG A 125 6.00 -6.73 18.22
CA ARG A 125 6.03 -6.90 19.69
C ARG A 125 7.27 -7.69 20.08
N GLY A 126 7.94 -7.25 21.13
CA GLY A 126 9.08 -7.96 21.72
C GLY A 126 10.43 -7.34 21.39
N ASP A 127 11.46 -8.17 21.41
CA ASP A 127 12.85 -7.75 21.28
C ASP A 127 13.32 -7.77 19.81
N LEU A 128 13.74 -6.60 19.31
CA LEU A 128 14.25 -6.44 17.95
C LEU A 128 15.52 -7.27 17.70
N ASP A 129 16.32 -7.56 18.72
CA ASP A 129 17.56 -8.33 18.56
C ASP A 129 17.29 -9.75 18.08
N VAL A 130 16.14 -10.33 18.45
CA VAL A 130 15.68 -11.65 17.99
C VAL A 130 15.42 -11.66 16.47
N LEU A 131 15.02 -10.53 15.88
CA LEU A 131 14.72 -10.45 14.45
C LEU A 131 15.94 -10.20 13.56
N LYS A 132 17.04 -9.67 14.10
CA LYS A 132 18.24 -9.30 13.31
C LYS A 132 18.75 -10.44 12.41
N PRO A 133 18.87 -11.71 12.88
CA PRO A 133 19.27 -12.82 12.01
C PRO A 133 18.27 -13.07 10.87
N GLY A 134 16.98 -12.90 11.14
CA GLY A 134 15.91 -13.01 10.13
C GLY A 134 16.03 -11.94 9.05
N PHE A 135 16.31 -10.69 9.43
CA PHE A 135 16.53 -9.59 8.48
C PHE A 135 17.73 -9.85 7.57
N GLN A 136 18.82 -10.39 8.12
CA GLN A 136 19.99 -10.77 7.32
C GLN A 136 19.64 -11.89 6.32
N LYS A 137 18.89 -12.91 6.76
CA LYS A 137 18.43 -13.99 5.87
C LYS A 137 17.52 -13.45 4.77
N LEU A 138 16.57 -12.58 5.09
CA LEU A 138 15.68 -11.94 4.11
C LEU A 138 16.47 -11.13 3.08
N LYS A 139 17.44 -10.32 3.51
CA LYS A 139 18.33 -9.56 2.63
C LYS A 139 19.18 -10.48 1.76
N ASN A 140 19.66 -11.60 2.28
CA ASN A 140 20.45 -12.55 1.49
C ASN A 140 19.63 -13.19 0.36
N ILE A 141 18.35 -13.50 0.60
CA ILE A 141 17.43 -14.09 -0.39
C ILE A 141 17.00 -13.05 -1.43
N THR A 142 16.53 -11.89 -0.97
CA THR A 142 15.85 -10.90 -1.83
C THR A 142 16.79 -9.82 -2.37
N LYS A 143 17.98 -9.67 -1.78
CA LYS A 143 18.92 -8.55 -2.00
C LYS A 143 18.39 -7.17 -1.62
N ILE A 144 17.26 -7.11 -0.89
CA ILE A 144 16.59 -5.87 -0.48
C ILE A 144 16.73 -5.71 1.04
N PRO A 145 17.06 -4.51 1.54
CA PRO A 145 17.19 -4.27 2.98
C PRO A 145 15.84 -4.16 3.69
N VAL A 146 15.86 -4.42 5.00
CA VAL A 146 14.81 -3.99 5.91
C VAL A 146 15.12 -2.55 6.33
N LEU A 147 14.17 -1.64 6.14
CA LEU A 147 14.34 -0.21 6.46
C LEU A 147 13.81 0.15 7.84
N GLY A 148 13.01 -0.70 8.47
CA GLY A 148 12.49 -0.41 9.79
C GLY A 148 11.50 -1.45 10.30
N THR A 149 11.22 -1.33 11.60
CA THR A 149 10.26 -2.17 12.31
C THR A 149 9.43 -1.28 13.21
N ILE A 150 8.17 -1.05 12.84
CA ILE A 150 7.24 -0.22 13.60
C ILE A 150 6.64 -1.07 14.73
N PRO A 151 6.75 -0.63 16.00
CA PRO A 151 6.12 -1.34 17.11
C PRO A 151 4.60 -1.28 16.98
N LEU A 152 3.92 -2.29 17.50
CA LEU A 152 2.48 -2.16 17.70
C LEU A 152 2.21 -1.11 18.78
N ILE A 153 1.50 -0.06 18.40
CA ILE A 153 1.08 1.00 19.30
C ILE A 153 -0.45 1.04 19.39
N PRO A 154 -1.03 1.31 20.57
CA PRO A 154 -2.45 1.58 20.68
C PRO A 154 -2.75 2.91 19.97
N LEU A 155 -3.69 2.90 19.04
CA LEU A 155 -4.17 4.07 18.31
C LEU A 155 -5.68 4.18 18.46
N ASP A 156 -6.18 5.39 18.67
CA ASP A 156 -7.61 5.70 18.67
C ASP A 156 -8.02 6.40 17.37
N LEU A 157 -7.68 5.77 16.24
CA LEU A 157 -8.06 6.22 14.90
C LEU A 157 -9.30 5.48 14.40
N PRO A 158 -10.10 6.07 13.49
CA PRO A 158 -11.10 5.32 12.73
C PRO A 158 -10.43 4.25 11.88
N GLU A 159 -11.09 3.10 11.76
CA GLU A 159 -10.70 2.07 10.81
C GLU A 159 -11.02 2.53 9.38
N GLU A 160 -10.09 2.30 8.45
CA GLU A 160 -10.28 2.56 7.03
C GLU A 160 -11.02 1.40 6.36
N ASP A 161 -10.69 0.17 6.76
CA ASP A 161 -11.24 -1.06 6.20
C ASP A 161 -12.33 -1.67 7.09
N SER A 162 -13.50 -1.94 6.52
CA SER A 162 -14.68 -2.40 7.27
C SER A 162 -14.69 -3.92 7.55
N LEU A 163 -13.61 -4.64 7.20
CA LEU A 163 -13.66 -6.08 7.00
C LEU A 163 -13.94 -6.92 8.26
N ASN A 164 -13.92 -6.35 9.47
CA ASN A 164 -14.35 -7.05 10.71
C ASN A 164 -14.69 -6.10 11.87
N VAL A 165 -15.07 -4.85 11.59
CA VAL A 165 -15.27 -3.84 12.64
C VAL A 165 -16.54 -3.03 12.38
N ILE A 166 -17.34 -2.83 13.44
CA ILE A 166 -18.42 -1.83 13.42
C ILE A 166 -17.74 -0.46 13.33
N PRO A 167 -17.96 0.31 12.24
CA PRO A 167 -17.32 1.62 12.09
C PRO A 167 -17.60 2.48 13.33
N LYS A 168 -16.57 3.11 13.88
CA LYS A 168 -16.78 4.12 14.92
C LYS A 168 -17.59 5.25 14.30
N ASP A 169 -18.75 5.55 14.88
CA ASP A 169 -19.58 6.67 14.44
C ASP A 169 -18.96 7.98 14.96
N ILE A 170 -18.03 8.53 14.18
CA ILE A 170 -17.29 9.74 14.55
C ILE A 170 -18.09 10.97 14.16
N GLN A 171 -18.50 11.75 15.16
CA GLN A 171 -18.98 13.10 14.92
C GLN A 171 -17.81 14.04 14.58
N TRP A 172 -17.86 14.68 13.41
CA TRP A 172 -16.84 15.61 12.92
C TRP A 172 -16.90 16.98 13.61
N THR A 173 -16.64 16.98 14.92
CA THR A 173 -16.52 18.20 15.73
C THR A 173 -15.06 18.67 15.79
N LYS A 174 -14.82 19.97 16.00
CA LYS A 174 -13.45 20.51 16.20
C LYS A 174 -12.66 19.74 17.26
N LYS A 175 -13.32 19.35 18.35
CA LYS A 175 -12.72 18.57 19.44
C LYS A 175 -12.27 17.18 18.98
N ASN A 176 -13.08 16.48 18.18
CA ASN A 176 -12.73 15.15 17.70
C ASN A 176 -11.65 15.19 16.62
N ILE A 177 -11.66 16.20 15.75
CA ILE A 177 -10.58 16.43 14.77
C ILE A 177 -9.24 16.63 15.49
N SER A 178 -9.21 17.49 16.51
CA SER A 178 -7.99 17.71 17.31
C SER A 178 -7.44 16.42 17.93
N LYS A 179 -8.32 15.52 18.40
CA LYS A 179 -7.88 14.22 18.94
C LYS A 179 -7.29 13.30 17.87
N ILE A 180 -7.88 13.30 16.68
CA ILE A 180 -7.35 12.54 15.54
C ILE A 180 -5.97 13.08 15.16
N ASP A 181 -5.79 14.40 15.13
CA ASP A 181 -4.49 15.02 14.85
C ASP A 181 -3.43 14.61 15.88
N ASP A 182 -3.79 14.53 17.16
CA ASP A 182 -2.89 14.06 18.23
C ASP A 182 -2.47 12.58 18.01
N GLU A 183 -3.42 11.71 17.65
CA GLU A 183 -3.14 10.30 17.35
C GLU A 183 -2.30 10.13 16.07
N LEU A 184 -2.54 10.95 15.04
CA LEU A 184 -1.72 10.97 13.83
C LEU A 184 -0.30 11.47 14.12
N ASN A 185 -0.13 12.48 14.97
CA ASN A 185 1.18 12.96 15.39
C ASN A 185 1.96 11.89 16.15
N LYS A 186 1.28 11.17 17.04
CA LYS A 186 1.85 10.01 17.76
C LYS A 186 2.29 8.90 16.79
N LEU A 187 1.46 8.57 15.80
CA LEU A 187 1.81 7.61 14.76
C LEU A 187 3.02 8.09 13.95
N ALA A 188 3.01 9.33 13.46
CA ALA A 188 4.09 9.91 12.67
C ALA A 188 5.42 9.92 13.42
N LYS A 189 5.41 10.29 14.72
CA LYS A 189 6.60 10.25 15.57
C LYS A 189 7.12 8.82 15.72
N THR A 190 6.23 7.86 15.98
CA THR A 190 6.59 6.44 16.10
C THR A 190 7.22 5.93 14.81
N VAL A 191 6.60 6.17 13.66
CA VAL A 191 7.12 5.78 12.34
C VAL A 191 8.49 6.39 12.09
N LYS A 192 8.64 7.70 12.32
CA LYS A 192 9.90 8.43 12.12
C LYS A 192 11.05 7.88 12.97
N SER A 193 10.77 7.45 14.20
CA SER A 193 11.78 6.90 15.11
C SER A 193 12.16 5.45 14.82
N ASN A 194 11.36 4.71 14.04
CA ASN A 194 11.52 3.27 13.85
C ASN A 194 11.84 2.86 12.40
N ILE A 195 11.98 3.83 11.49
CA ILE A 195 12.31 3.62 10.09
C ILE A 195 13.50 4.49 9.70
N ASP A 196 14.36 3.97 8.83
CA ASP A 196 15.45 4.69 8.19
C ASP A 196 14.91 5.70 7.17
N ILE A 197 14.42 6.83 7.69
CA ILE A 197 13.90 7.95 6.89
C ILE A 197 14.97 8.49 5.93
N LYS A 198 16.25 8.50 6.31
CA LYS A 198 17.33 8.98 5.45
C LYS A 198 17.47 8.14 4.19
N SER A 199 17.35 6.82 4.32
CA SER A 199 17.34 5.93 3.16
C SER A 199 16.12 6.13 2.28
N ILE A 200 14.94 6.39 2.86
CA ILE A 200 13.71 6.69 2.11
C ILE A 200 13.82 8.03 1.37
N GLU A 201 14.34 9.08 2.01
CA GLU A 201 14.54 10.39 1.38
C GLU A 201 15.46 10.31 0.14
N LYS A 202 16.50 9.48 0.20
CA LYS A 202 17.38 9.22 -0.95
C LYS A 202 16.67 8.53 -2.12
N MET A 203 15.54 7.87 -1.89
CA MET A 203 14.74 7.23 -2.94
C MET A 203 13.80 8.21 -3.65
N LEU A 204 13.64 9.42 -3.10
CA LEU A 204 12.81 10.49 -3.65
C LEU A 204 13.61 11.42 -4.59
N GLN A 205 14.94 11.30 -4.60
CA GLN A 205 15.87 12.04 -5.46
C GLN A 205 16.13 11.28 -6.77
#